data_AF-A0A4U6JIS7-F1
#
_entry.id   AF-A0A4U6JIS7-F1
#
_cell.length_a   1.000
_cell.length_b   1.000
_cell.length_c   1.000
_cell.angle_alpha   90.00
_cell.angle_beta   90.00
_cell.angle_gamma   90.00
#
_symmetry.space_group_name_H-M   'P 1'
#
loop_
_entity.id
_entity.type
_entity.pdbx_description
1 polymer ?
#
loop_
_entity_poly.entity_id
_entity_poly.type
_entity_poly.pdbx_seq_one_letter_code
_entity_poly.pdbx_strand_id
1 'polypeptide(L)' 'VRMIQRILLLCSALLVAAAVAVSGVIGFIGLVVPHLMRMWLGSDHRAVIPGSVLAGAFLLLIADTLA' A
#
# COMPACT_ATOMS: atom_id res chain seq x y z
N VAL A 1 -5.21 -21.64 5.44
CA VAL A 1 -4.81 -20.34 6.04
C VAL A 1 -3.28 -20.13 6.03
N ARG A 2 -2.47 -21.01 6.64
CA ARG A 2 -0.98 -20.87 6.67
C ARG A 2 -0.33 -20.66 5.30
N MET A 3 -0.80 -21.38 4.27
CA MET A 3 -0.27 -21.24 2.90
C MET A 3 -0.56 -19.85 2.31
N ILE A 4 -1.79 -19.35 2.44
CA ILE A 4 -2.19 -18.02 1.98
C ILE A 4 -1.35 -16.93 2.66
N GLN A 5 -1.17 -17.06 3.98
CA GLN A 5 -0.39 -16.10 4.76
C GLN A 5 1.08 -16.05 4.30
N ARG A 6 1.68 -17.21 4.01
CA ARG A 6 3.04 -17.29 3.45
C ARG A 6 3.13 -16.65 2.07
N ILE A 7 2.16 -16.91 1.19
CA ILE A 7 2.12 -16.32 -0.15
C ILE A 7 1.99 -14.79 -0.05
N LEU A 8 1.09 -14.28 0.78
CA LEU A 8 0.90 -12.84 0.98
C LEU A 8 2.16 -12.18 1.57
N LEU A 9 2.81 -12.81 2.54
CA LEU A 9 4.07 -12.33 3.10
C LEU A 9 5.16 -12.26 2.03
N LEU A 10 5.30 -13.31 1.21
CA LEU A 10 6.34 -13.38 0.18
C LEU A 10 6.09 -12.34 -0.92
N CYS A 11 4.86 -12.22 -1.40
CA CYS A 11 4.48 -11.22 -2.39
C CYS A 11 4.64 -9.78 -1.87
N SER A 12 4.15 -9.48 -0.67
CA SER A 12 4.28 -8.14 -0.08
C SER A 12 5.73 -7.76 0.19
N ALA A 13 6.53 -8.69 0.70
CA ALA A 13 7.95 -8.46 0.93
C ALA A 13 8.70 -8.17 -0.39
N LEU A 14 8.44 -8.94 -1.45
CA LEU A 14 9.04 -8.70 -2.77
C LEU A 14 8.64 -7.34 -3.35
N LEU A 15 7.36 -6.98 -3.28
CA LEU A 15 6.87 -5.68 -3.78
C LEU A 15 7.51 -4.51 -3.02
N VAL A 16 7.55 -4.58 -1.69
CA VAL A 16 8.15 -3.53 -0.85
C VAL A 16 9.66 -3.46 -1.09
N ALA A 17 10.36 -4.60 -1.14
CA ALA A 17 11.80 -4.63 -1.39
C ALA A 17 12.16 -4.04 -2.75
N ALA A 18 11.39 -4.36 -3.80
CA ALA A 18 11.61 -3.80 -5.13
C ALA A 18 11.40 -2.28 -5.16
N ALA A 19 10.35 -1.77 -4.50
CA ALA A 19 10.10 -0.33 -4.41
C ALA A 19 11.21 0.40 -3.62
N VAL A 20 11.62 -0.15 -2.47
CA VAL A 20 12.66 0.44 -1.61
C VAL A 20 14.03 0.43 -2.27
N ALA A 21 14.35 -0.59 -3.08
CA ALA A 21 15.61 -0.65 -3.81
C ALA A 21 15.79 0.49 -4.84
N VAL A 22 14.68 1.03 -5.38
CA VAL A 22 14.71 2.10 -6.39
C VAL A 22 14.55 3.48 -5.76
N SER A 23 13.63 3.65 -4.81
CA SER A 23 13.24 4.97 -4.28
C SER A 23 13.70 5.22 -2.83
N GLY A 24 14.36 4.26 -2.19
CA GLY A 24 14.74 4.35 -0.78
C GLY A 24 13.60 4.05 0.18
N VAL A 25 13.82 4.30 1.47
CA VAL A 25 12.84 3.98 2.52
C VAL A 25 11.69 4.98 2.51
N ILE A 26 10.51 4.51 2.13
CA ILE A 26 9.26 5.29 2.13
C ILE A 26 8.45 4.91 3.38
N GLY A 27 8.30 5.85 4.31
CA GLY A 27 7.49 5.67 5.52
C GLY A 27 6.02 6.06 5.34
N PHE A 28 5.18 5.69 6.31
CA PHE A 28 3.85 6.25 6.56
C PHE A 28 2.71 5.88 5.57
N ILE A 29 2.97 5.84 4.26
CA ILE A 29 1.96 5.57 3.21
C ILE A 29 1.22 4.25 3.44
N GLY A 30 1.94 3.17 3.75
CA GLY A 30 1.36 1.84 3.99
C GLY A 30 0.46 1.74 5.23
N LEU A 31 0.52 2.71 6.15
CA LEU A 31 -0.34 2.75 7.33
C LEU A 31 -1.54 3.67 7.11
N VAL A 32 -1.30 4.87 6.59
CA VAL A 32 -2.33 5.92 6.44
C VAL A 32 -3.34 5.56 5.35
N VAL A 33 -2.87 5.15 4.18
CA VAL A 33 -3.72 4.93 3.00
C VAL A 33 -4.80 3.86 3.25
N PRO A 34 -4.48 2.63 3.72
CA PRO A 34 -5.52 1.63 3.96
C PRO A 34 -6.43 1.99 5.14
N HIS A 35 -6.01 2.88 6.05
CA HIS A 35 -6.88 3.38 7.12
C HIS A 35 -7.89 4.40 6.59
N LEU A 36 -7.44 5.38 5.80
CA LEU A 36 -8.32 6.33 5.12
C LEU A 36 -9.32 5.63 4.19
N MET A 37 -8.86 4.66 3.41
CA MET A 37 -9.74 3.90 2.52
C MET A 37 -10.76 3.06 3.27
N ARG A 38 -10.42 2.51 4.45
CA ARG A 38 -11.39 1.82 5.31
C ARG A 38 -12.45 2.75 5.88
N MET A 39 -12.10 4.01 6.17
CA MET A 39 -13.06 5.01 6.62
C MET A 39 -14.00 5.46 5.49
N TRP A 40 -13.51 5.52 4.25
CA TRP A 40 -14.27 6.02 3.09
C TRP A 40 -15.10 4.94 2.37
N LEU A 41 -14.51 3.77 2.07
CA LEU A 41 -15.14 2.70 1.29
C LEU A 41 -15.72 1.56 2.15
N GLY A 42 -15.55 1.63 3.49
CA GLY A 42 -15.97 0.60 4.42
C GLY A 42 -14.95 -0.55 4.57
N SER A 43 -15.40 -1.69 5.12
CA SER A 43 -14.54 -2.83 5.49
C SER A 43 -14.33 -3.88 4.39
N ASP A 44 -14.96 -3.71 3.22
CA ASP A 44 -14.88 -4.68 2.13
C ASP A 44 -13.53 -4.61 1.42
N HIS A 45 -12.72 -5.67 1.58
CA HIS A 45 -11.38 -5.76 1.01
C HIS A 45 -11.38 -5.67 -0.53
N ARG A 46 -12.49 -6.06 -1.18
CA ARG A 46 -12.63 -5.97 -2.65
C ARG A 46 -12.63 -4.53 -3.14
N ALA A 47 -13.09 -3.58 -2.32
CA ALA A 47 -13.09 -2.15 -2.64
C ALA A 47 -11.88 -1.44 -2.02
N VAL A 48 -11.47 -1.81 -0.81
CA VAL A 48 -10.34 -1.20 -0.10
C VAL A 48 -9.01 -1.48 -0.80
N ILE A 49 -8.79 -2.67 -1.37
CA ILE A 49 -7.54 -3.00 -2.08
C ILE A 49 -7.34 -2.07 -3.30
N PRO A 50 -8.26 -1.97 -4.28
CA PRO A 50 -8.08 -1.07 -5.42
C PRO A 50 -8.07 0.40 -4.99
N GLY A 51 -8.91 0.78 -4.02
CA GLY A 51 -8.91 2.14 -3.48
C GLY A 51 -7.56 2.53 -2.86
N SER A 52 -6.93 1.61 -2.11
CA SER A 52 -5.63 1.86 -1.45
C SER A 52 -4.48 1.94 -2.45
N VAL A 53 -4.54 1.18 -3.55
CA VAL A 53 -3.54 1.29 -4.63
C VAL A 53 -3.60 2.68 -5.27
N LEU A 54 -4.81 3.13 -5.64
CA LEU A 54 -5.00 4.42 -6.28
C LEU A 54 -4.67 5.60 -5.35
N ALA A 55 -5.21 5.57 -4.12
CA ALA A 55 -4.96 6.62 -3.14
C ALA A 55 -3.48 6.69 -2.73
N GLY A 56 -2.81 5.54 -2.60
CA GLY A 56 -1.39 5.48 -2.30
C GLY A 56 -0.52 6.05 -3.42
N ALA A 57 -0.83 5.69 -4.68
CA ALA A 57 -0.13 6.25 -5.83
C ALA A 57 -0.32 7.78 -5.93
N PHE A 58 -1.55 8.26 -5.72
CA PHE A 58 -1.86 9.69 -5.76
C PHE A 58 -1.12 10.47 -4.65
N LEU A 59 -1.13 9.94 -3.43
CA LEU A 59 -0.44 10.57 -2.29
C LEU A 59 1.08 10.58 -2.48
N LEU A 60 1.66 9.49 -2.99
CA LEU A 60 3.09 9.43 -3.33
C LEU A 60 3.46 10.45 -4.40
N LEU A 61 2.66 10.58 -5.45
CA LEU A 61 2.91 11.53 -6.53
C LEU A 61 2.81 12.98 -6.04
N ILE A 62 1.85 13.30 -5.17
CA ILE A 62 1.79 14.61 -4.52
C ILE A 62 3.03 14.84 -3.65
N ALA A 63 3.45 13.86 -2.87
CA ALA A 63 4.64 13.98 -2.03
C ALA A 63 5.91 14.23 -2.87
N ASP A 64 6.06 13.53 -4.00
CA ASP A 64 7.17 13.69 -4.93
C ASP A 64 7.16 15.07 -5.63
N THR A 65 5.99 15.57 -6.02
CA THR A 65 5.86 16.89 -6.67
C THR A 65 6.06 18.07 -5.70
N LEU A 66 5.86 17.87 -4.40
CA LEU A 66 6.05 18.89 -3.37
C LEU A 66 7.47 18.92 -2.79
N ALA A 67 8.24 17.84 -2.96
CA ALA A 67 9.63 17.73 -2.53
C ALA A 67 10.56 18.57 -3.41
#